data_AF-A0A7V9ZUJ8-F1
#
_entry.id   AF-A0A7V9ZUJ8-F1
#
_cell.length_a   1.000
_cell.length_b   1.000
_cell.length_c   1.000
_cell.angle_alpha   90.00
_cell.angle_beta   90.00
_cell.angle_gamma   90.00
#
_symmetry.space_group_name_H-M   'P 1'
#
loop_
_entity.id
_entity.type
_entity.pdbx_description
1 polymer ?
#
loop_
_entity_poly.entity_id
_entity_poly.type
_entity_poly.pdbx_seq_one_letter_code
_entity_poly.pdbx_strand_id
1 'polypeptide(L)' 'MAVLTIRDALNQALREEIIRDENVFIMGEEVAEYDGAYKVTRGLW' A
#
# COMPACT_ATOMS: atom_id res chain seq x y z
N MET A 1 -9.32 19.21 -3.38
CA MET A 1 -8.38 18.08 -3.26
C MET A 1 -8.37 17.67 -1.79
N ALA A 2 -8.56 16.39 -1.46
CA ALA A 2 -8.51 15.96 -0.07
C ALA A 2 -7.09 16.09 0.47
N VAL A 3 -6.93 16.55 1.72
CA VAL A 3 -5.63 16.54 2.38
C VAL A 3 -5.37 15.11 2.86
N LEU A 4 -4.30 14.49 2.33
CA LEU A 4 -3.87 13.14 2.69
C LEU A 4 -2.56 13.20 3.45
N THR A 5 -2.36 12.27 4.37
CA THR A 5 -1.02 11.99 4.86
C THR A 5 -0.20 11.30 3.77
N ILE A 6 1.13 11.41 3.80
CA ILE A 6 1.99 10.75 2.81
C ILE A 6 1.74 9.23 2.79
N ARG A 7 1.56 8.59 3.95
CA ARG A 7 1.27 7.15 4.01
C ARG A 7 -0.06 6.78 3.37
N ASP A 8 -1.09 7.65 3.48
CA ASP A 8 -2.40 7.38 2.88
C ASP A 8 -2.33 7.55 1.36
N ALA A 9 -1.59 8.54 0.88
CA ALA A 9 -1.35 8.73 -0.56
C ALA A 9 -0.60 7.54 -1.18
N LEU A 10 0.44 7.04 -0.52
CA LEU A 10 1.19 5.86 -0.98
C LEU A 10 0.33 4.60 -0.95
N ASN A 11 -0.46 4.38 0.12
CA ASN A 11 -1.36 3.23 0.21
C ASN A 11 -2.42 3.23 -0.90
N GLN A 12 -3.01 4.40 -1.20
CA GLN A 12 -3.99 4.55 -2.29
C GLN A 12 -3.37 4.23 -3.64
N ALA A 13 -2.18 4.79 -3.94
CA ALA A 13 -1.49 4.52 -5.20
C ALA A 13 -1.15 3.03 -5.38
N LEU A 14 -0.65 2.37 -4.34
CA LEU A 14 -0.38 0.93 -4.37
C LEU A 14 -1.66 0.11 -4.59
N ARG A 15 -2.75 0.48 -3.90
CA ARG A 15 -4.04 -0.19 -4.03
C ARG A 15 -4.59 -0.10 -5.45
N GLU A 16 -4.52 1.08 -6.06
CA GLU A 16 -4.99 1.31 -7.43
C GLU A 16 -4.23 0.44 -8.43
N GLU A 17 -2.91 0.37 -8.32
CA GLU A 17 -2.09 -0.39 -9.27
C GLU A 17 -2.18 -1.92 -9.06
N ILE A 18 -2.29 -2.41 -7.82
CA ILE A 18 -2.55 -3.84 -7.55
C ILE A 18 -3.90 -4.28 -8.14
N ILE A 19 -4.93 -3.42 -8.07
CA ILE A 19 -6.25 -3.73 -8.65
C ILE A 19 -6.20 -3.69 -10.18
N ARG A 20 -5.36 -2.82 -10.76
CA ARG A 20 -5.28 -2.58 -12.20
C ARG A 20 -4.47 -3.63 -12.95
N ASP A 21 -3.39 -4.13 -12.37
CA ASP A 21 -2.44 -5.05 -13.02
C ASP A 21 -2.09 -6.22 -12.09
N GLU A 22 -2.45 -7.44 -12.51
CA GLU A 22 -2.21 -8.68 -11.77
C GLU A 22 -0.72 -9.01 -11.57
N ASN A 23 0.17 -8.36 -12.33
CA ASN A 23 1.61 -8.54 -12.18
C ASN A 23 2.21 -7.65 -11.07
N VAL A 24 1.43 -6.74 -10.49
CA VAL A 24 1.86 -5.87 -9.39
C VAL A 24 1.67 -6.59 -8.07
N PHE A 25 2.76 -6.81 -7.35
CA PHE A 25 2.75 -7.36 -6.01
C PHE A 25 3.70 -6.59 -5.10
N ILE A 26 3.48 -6.70 -3.79
CA ILE A 26 4.32 -6.06 -2.76
C ILE A 26 5.21 -7.14 -2.15
N MET A 27 6.49 -6.81 -1.98
CA MET A 27 7.46 -7.66 -1.28
C MET A 27 8.37 -6.82 -0.39
N GLY A 28 8.78 -7.38 0.75
CA GLY A 28 9.65 -6.73 1.71
C GLY A 28 9.46 -7.29 3.11
N GLU A 29 10.27 -6.82 4.05
CA GLU A 29 10.13 -7.18 5.47
C GLU A 29 8.83 -6.61 6.03
N GLU A 30 8.05 -7.46 6.72
CA GLU A 30 6.89 -7.04 7.53
C GLU A 30 5.74 -6.35 6.75
N VAL A 31 5.76 -6.38 5.41
CA VAL A 31 4.79 -5.65 4.57
C VAL A 31 3.37 -6.24 4.56
N ALA A 32 3.20 -7.50 4.97
CA ALA A 32 1.90 -8.18 5.03
C ALA A 32 1.24 -8.02 6.41
N GLU A 33 1.30 -9.03 7.28
CA GLU A 33 0.61 -9.06 8.57
C GLU A 33 0.93 -7.89 9.51
N TYR A 34 2.07 -7.22 9.32
CA TYR A 34 2.47 -6.06 10.13
C TYR A 34 2.23 -4.71 9.42
N ASP A 35 1.64 -4.71 8.22
CA ASP A 35 1.32 -3.53 7.41
C ASP A 35 2.53 -2.62 7.08
N GLY A 36 3.75 -3.12 7.27
CA GLY A 36 5.00 -2.38 7.19
C GLY A 36 5.23 -1.40 8.34
N ALA A 37 6.48 -0.96 8.52
CA ALA A 37 6.91 -0.07 9.61
C ALA A 37 6.11 1.25 9.71
N TYR A 38 5.65 1.77 8.57
CA TYR A 38 4.89 3.03 8.49
C TYR A 38 3.39 2.85 8.19
N LYS A 39 2.90 1.60 8.20
CA LYS A 39 1.49 1.27 7.90
C LYS A 39 1.05 1.67 6.49
N VAL A 40 1.99 1.66 5.54
CA VAL A 40 1.75 2.00 4.11
C VAL A 40 1.05 0.86 3.39
N THR A 41 1.28 -0.40 3.78
CA THR A 41 0.73 -1.58 3.08
C THR A 41 -0.50 -2.16 3.77
N ARG A 42 -1.09 -1.39 4.71
CA ARG A 42 -2.28 -1.82 5.45
C ARG A 42 -3.42 -2.22 4.53
N GLY A 43 -3.95 -3.42 4.73
CA GLY A 43 -5.06 -3.97 3.94
C GLY A 43 -4.78 -4.18 2.45
N LEU A 44 -3.52 -4.42 2.08
CA LEU A 44 -3.07 -4.74 0.71
C LEU A 44 -2.56 -6.18 0.54
N TRP A 45 -2.71 -7.05 1.55
CA TRP A 45 -2.31 -8.46 1.52
C TRP A 45 -3.52 -9.39 1.58
#